data_AF-A0A435XVW0-F1
#
_entry.id   AF-A0A435XVW0-F1
#
_cell.length_a   1.000
_cell.length_b   1.000
_cell.length_c   1.000
_cell.angle_alpha   90.00
_cell.angle_beta   90.00
_cell.angle_gamma   90.00
#
_symmetry.space_group_name_H-M   'P 1'
#
loop_
_entity.id
_entity.type
_entity.pdbx_description
1 polymer ?
#
loop_
_entity_poly.entity_id
_entity_poly.type
_entity_poly.pdbx_seq_one_letter_code
_entity_poly.pdbx_strand_id
1 'polypeptide(L)' 'FLHRGIAARQFQRCFVLADGMRVIAAELKNGLLSIDLDRPESERLVRKINISVKD' A
#
# COMPACT_ATOMS: atom_id res chain seq x y z
N PHE A 1 -11.37 35.50 26.15
CA PHE A 1 -10.46 35.14 25.03
C PHE A 1 -10.98 33.88 24.38
N LEU A 2 -11.58 34.01 23.21
CA LEU A 2 -12.21 32.91 22.48
C LEU A 2 -11.10 32.17 21.72
N HIS A 3 -10.52 31.11 22.30
CA HIS A 3 -9.77 30.14 21.51
C HIS A 3 -10.79 29.43 20.60
N ARG A 4 -11.07 30.01 19.43
CA ARG A 4 -11.66 29.29 18.32
C ARG A 4 -10.61 28.31 17.83
N GLY A 5 -10.44 27.20 18.55
CA GLY A 5 -9.53 26.13 18.17
C GLY A 5 -9.83 25.65 16.75
N ILE A 6 -8.84 25.03 16.10
CA ILE A 6 -9.04 24.33 14.83
C ILE A 6 -10.12 23.28 15.08
N ALA A 7 -11.28 23.43 14.44
CA ALA A 7 -12.36 22.47 14.59
C ALA A 7 -11.87 21.09 14.13
N ALA A 8 -11.84 20.11 15.03
CA ALA A 8 -11.53 18.72 14.69
C ALA A 8 -12.68 18.18 13.82
N ARG A 9 -12.54 18.31 12.51
CA ARG A 9 -13.47 17.73 11.54
C ARG A 9 -13.05 16.30 11.25
N GLN A 10 -14.01 15.37 11.31
CA GLN A 10 -13.79 14.04 10.77
C GLN A 10 -13.47 14.16 9.29
N PHE A 11 -12.50 13.37 8.82
CA PHE A 11 -12.14 13.31 7.42
C PHE A 11 -11.94 11.85 7.01
N GLN A 12 -12.26 11.55 5.75
CA GLN A 12 -11.94 10.29 5.11
C GLN A 12 -11.10 10.60 3.87
N ARG A 13 -10.01 9.85 3.67
CA ARG A 13 -9.18 9.90 2.46
C ARG A 13 -9.02 8.50 1.92
N CYS A 14 -9.20 8.35 0.62
CA CYS A 14 -8.97 7.10 -0.10
C CYS A 14 -7.80 7.35 -1.04
N PHE A 15 -6.82 6.45 -1.05
CA PHE A 15 -5.64 6.51 -1.89
C PHE A 15 -5.61 5.28 -2.77
N VAL A 16 -5.18 5.45 -4.02
CA VAL A 16 -4.92 4.34 -4.93
C VAL A 16 -3.47 3.94 -4.78
N LEU A 17 -3.21 2.67 -4.53
CA LEU A 17 -1.85 2.12 -4.49
C LEU A 17 -1.45 1.63 -5.88
N ALA A 18 -0.16 1.72 -6.21
CA ALA A 18 0.36 1.10 -7.41
C ALA A 18 0.27 -0.43 -7.31
N ASP A 19 0.21 -1.10 -8.47
CA ASP A 19 0.15 -2.55 -8.51
C ASP A 19 1.31 -3.21 -7.76
N GLY A 20 0.98 -4.28 -7.04
CA GLY A 20 1.93 -5.04 -6.23
C GLY A 20 2.38 -4.35 -4.93
N MET A 21 1.84 -3.18 -4.58
CA MET A 21 2.07 -2.57 -3.26
C MET A 21 1.16 -3.20 -2.20
N ARG A 22 1.67 -3.45 -0.99
CA ARG A 22 0.86 -3.87 0.16
C ARG A 22 1.12 -2.93 1.33
N VAL A 23 0.08 -2.73 2.16
CA VAL A 23 0.18 -1.93 3.38
C VAL A 23 0.76 -2.80 4.48
N ILE A 24 1.86 -2.36 5.10
CA ILE A 24 2.51 -3.09 6.20
C ILE A 24 2.18 -2.47 7.56
N ALA A 25 2.00 -1.15 7.63
CA ALA A 25 1.65 -0.44 8.86
C ALA A 25 0.98 0.91 8.56
N ALA A 26 0.27 1.44 9.56
CA ALA A 26 -0.26 2.80 9.56
C ALA A 26 -0.18 3.39 10.98
N GLU A 27 0.40 4.58 11.10
CA GLU A 27 0.56 5.28 12.38
C GLU A 27 0.14 6.74 12.26
N LEU A 28 -0.66 7.22 13.22
CA LEU A 28 -1.00 8.64 13.36
C LEU A 28 -0.27 9.22 14.58
N LYS A 29 0.74 10.05 14.33
CA LYS A 29 1.54 10.67 15.40
C LYS A 29 1.68 12.17 15.15
N ASN A 30 1.43 12.98 16.19
CA ASN A 30 1.50 14.45 16.12
C ASN A 30 0.72 15.07 14.94
N GLY A 31 -0.42 14.46 14.56
CA GLY A 31 -1.26 14.91 13.44
C GLY A 31 -0.77 14.50 12.05
N LEU A 32 0.30 13.70 11.95
CA LEU A 32 0.78 13.14 10.70
C LEU A 32 0.41 11.65 10.60
N LEU A 33 -0.29 11.29 9.52
CA LEU A 33 -0.55 9.90 9.17
C LEU A 33 0.60 9.39 8.31
N SER A 34 1.37 8.42 8.83
CA SER A 34 2.33 7.63 8.07
C SER A 34 1.69 6.31 7.65
N ILE A 35 1.86 5.91 6.39
CA ILE A 35 1.44 4.62 5.87
C ILE A 35 2.68 3.96 5.26
N ASP A 36 3.07 2.82 5.82
CA ASP A 36 4.22 2.08 5.34
C ASP A 36 3.75 1.08 4.28
N LEU A 37 4.48 1.03 3.17
CA LEU A 37 4.17 0.18 2.02
C LEU A 37 5.38 -0.69 1.66
N ASP A 38 5.12 -1.94 1.30
CA ASP A 38 6.12 -2.82 0.69
C ASP A 38 5.72 -3.22 -0.74
N ARG A 39 6.73 -3.49 -1.58
CA ARG A 39 6.55 -4.18 -2.86
C ARG A 39 7.25 -5.52 -2.75
N PRO A 40 6.55 -6.60 -2.37
CA PRO A 40 7.15 -7.92 -2.37
C PRO A 40 7.55 -8.30 -3.79
N GLU A 41 8.77 -8.83 -3.93
CA GLU A 41 9.19 -9.38 -5.21
C GLU A 41 8.27 -10.54 -5.61
N SER A 42 7.92 -10.58 -6.88
CA SER A 42 7.21 -11.73 -7.43
C SER A 42 8.14 -12.94 -7.43
N GLU A 43 7.65 -14.09 -6.97
CA GLU A 43 8.41 -15.32 -6.98
C GLU A 43 8.81 -15.67 -8.42
N ARG A 44 10.11 -15.70 -8.72
CA ARG A 44 10.64 -16.13 -10.02
C ARG A 44 10.51 -17.65 -10.15
N LEU A 45 9.30 -18.11 -10.45
CA LEU A 45 9.04 -19.49 -10.81
C LEU A 45 9.53 -19.77 -12.24
N VAL A 46 10.81 -20.14 -12.35
CA VAL A 46 11.39 -20.63 -13.60
C VAL A 46 10.84 -22.03 -13.86
N ARG A 47 10.02 -22.19 -14.90
CA ARG A 47 9.51 -23.48 -15.33
C ARG A 47 10.16 -23.88 -16.65
N LYS A 48 10.74 -25.06 -16.71
CA LYS A 48 11.11 -25.70 -17.99
C LYS A 48 9.88 -26.38 -18.55
N ILE A 49 9.49 -25.99 -19.76
CA ILE A 49 8.41 -26.63 -20.51
C ILE A 49 9.07 -27.43 -21.63
N ASN A 50 8.86 -28.74 -21.62
CA ASN A 50 9.33 -29.61 -22.70
C ASN A 50 8.39 -29.46 -23.90
N ILE A 51 8.95 -29.22 -25.09
CA ILE A 51 8.20 -29.18 -26.34
C ILE A 51 8.23 -30.59 -26.94
N SER A 52 7.06 -31.22 -27.10
CA SER A 52 6.92 -32.47 -27.85
C SER A 52 6.47 -32.18 -29.28
N VAL A 53 7.10 -32.85 -30.26
CA VAL A 53 6.65 -32.88 -31.65
C VAL A 53 6.04 -34.26 -31.89
N LYS A 54 4.82 -34.31 -32.46
CA LYS A 54 4.22 -35.54 -32.96
C LYS A 54 4.60 -35.68 -34.44
N ASP A 55 5.02 -36.89 -34.81
CA ASP A 55 5.22 -37.31 -36.21
C ASP A 55 3.90 -37.31 -37.00
#